data_AF-A0A257MS11-F1
#
_entry.id   AF-A0A257MS11-F1
#
_cell.length_a   1.000
_cell.length_b   1.000
_cell.length_c   1.000
_cell.angle_alpha   90.00
_cell.angle_beta   90.00
_cell.angle_gamma   90.00
#
_symmetry.space_group_name_H-M   'P 1'
#
loop_
_entity.id
_entity.type
_entity.pdbx_description
1 polymer ?
#
loop_
_entity_poly.entity_id
_entity_poly.type
_entity_poly.pdbx_seq_one_letter_code
_entity_poly.pdbx_strand_id
1 'polypeptide(L)'
;MGTISTGTGILEPLTVGKNAISTARVGAISMQENLSGSWALDLKGSESRHFELQVLHKGDLIAGLGQMSSALGSQAVSVAGYVSGNSPIVFITGIDRAQTFRVKLSHSGSSLSGEYDFISRDAGPESGTATGQMTLLAPTSSAKVLGKGINPSATSGAYVGSATKSIL
;
A
#
# COMPACT_ATOMS: atom_id res chain seq x y z
N MET A 1 34.55 48.96 -4.05
CA MET A 1 33.27 49.64 -4.38
C MET A 1 33.14 49.58 -5.90
N GLY A 2 32.09 48.94 -6.39
CA GLY A 2 32.08 48.19 -7.66
C GLY A 2 31.95 48.99 -8.96
N THR A 3 32.20 48.29 -10.06
CA THR A 3 31.66 48.61 -11.39
C THR A 3 31.00 47.35 -11.94
N ILE A 4 29.76 47.48 -12.41
CA ILE A 4 29.09 46.49 -13.25
C ILE A 4 29.19 47.03 -14.68
N SER A 5 29.60 46.16 -15.61
CA SER A 5 29.48 46.40 -17.04
C SER A 5 29.22 45.05 -17.72
N THR A 6 28.09 44.94 -18.41
CA THR A 6 27.66 43.74 -19.16
C THR A 6 28.57 43.54 -20.37
N GLY A 7 29.29 42.42 -20.43
CA GLY A 7 30.19 42.06 -21.51
C GLY A 7 30.11 40.58 -21.87
N THR A 8 29.93 40.33 -23.17
CA THR A 8 29.87 39.05 -23.89
C THR A 8 30.99 38.06 -23.58
N GLY A 9 30.70 36.75 -23.49
CA GLY A 9 31.74 35.71 -23.52
C GLY A 9 31.26 34.31 -23.12
N ILE A 10 31.37 33.37 -24.05
CA ILE A 10 31.25 31.91 -23.87
C ILE A 10 32.51 31.41 -23.14
N LEU A 11 32.49 30.18 -22.57
CA LEU A 11 33.62 29.24 -22.25
C LEU A 11 33.95 29.03 -20.74
N GLU A 12 34.21 27.83 -20.14
CA GLU A 12 34.23 26.38 -20.51
C GLU A 12 34.08 25.47 -19.23
N PRO A 13 34.53 24.17 -19.16
CA PRO A 13 33.69 22.98 -19.18
C PRO A 13 33.86 22.08 -17.91
N LEU A 14 33.34 20.84 -17.97
CA LEU A 14 33.34 19.80 -16.94
C LEU A 14 34.66 19.65 -16.13
N THR A 15 34.53 19.62 -14.80
CA THR A 15 35.43 18.88 -13.90
C THR A 15 34.79 17.56 -13.50
N VAL A 16 35.40 16.45 -13.93
CA VAL A 16 35.10 15.09 -13.44
C VAL A 16 35.82 14.84 -12.12
N GLY A 17 35.08 14.48 -11.06
CA GLY A 17 35.68 14.04 -9.79
C GLY A 17 34.74 14.10 -8.59
N LYS A 18 34.12 12.96 -8.27
CA LYS A 18 33.50 12.57 -6.98
C LYS A 18 32.87 13.71 -6.13
N ASN A 19 31.56 13.87 -6.27
CA ASN A 19 30.60 13.68 -5.18
C ASN A 19 29.19 13.57 -5.77
N ALA A 20 28.41 12.64 -5.24
CA ALA A 20 27.21 12.10 -5.85
C ALA A 20 26.26 13.17 -6.40
N ILE A 21 25.89 13.02 -7.67
CA ILE A 21 24.72 13.67 -8.25
C ILE A 21 23.54 13.25 -7.36
N SER A 22 23.05 14.17 -6.54
CA SER A 22 21.76 13.98 -5.89
C SER A 22 20.73 13.91 -7.02
N THR A 23 20.36 12.69 -7.37
CA THR A 23 19.20 12.41 -8.19
C THR A 23 18.00 12.85 -7.38
N ALA A 24 17.67 14.15 -7.47
CA ALA A 24 16.34 14.61 -7.17
C ALA A 24 15.40 13.73 -8.00
N ARG A 25 14.70 12.81 -7.33
CA ARG A 25 13.77 11.86 -7.93
C ARG A 25 12.56 12.62 -8.46
N VAL A 26 12.75 13.33 -9.57
CA VAL A 26 11.66 13.83 -10.40
C VAL A 26 11.06 12.59 -11.05
N GLY A 27 10.00 12.06 -10.44
CA GLY A 27 9.30 10.87 -10.95
C GLY A 27 9.13 9.71 -9.97
N ALA A 28 9.15 9.95 -8.66
CA ALA A 28 8.51 8.99 -7.74
C ALA A 28 6.99 9.13 -7.90
N ILE A 29 6.43 8.46 -8.91
CA ILE A 29 5.04 7.99 -8.83
C ILE A 29 4.96 7.20 -7.53
N SER A 30 4.32 7.77 -6.51
CA SER A 30 3.97 7.03 -5.31
C SER A 30 3.11 5.87 -5.79
N MET A 31 3.71 4.69 -5.91
CA MET A 31 2.93 3.47 -6.08
C MET A 31 2.16 3.32 -4.78
N GLN A 32 0.90 3.75 -4.79
CA GLN A 32 -0.02 3.47 -3.69
C GLN A 32 0.05 1.96 -3.46
N GLU A 33 0.50 1.55 -2.28
CA GLU A 33 0.69 0.15 -1.98
C GLU A 33 -0.66 -0.57 -2.10
N ASN A 34 -0.70 -1.65 -2.90
CA ASN A 34 -1.92 -2.40 -3.07
C ASN A 34 -2.11 -3.31 -1.86
N LEU A 35 -3.00 -2.93 -0.95
CA LEU A 35 -3.32 -3.71 0.25
C LEU A 35 -4.34 -4.84 -0.01
N SER A 36 -4.67 -5.13 -1.27
CA SER A 36 -5.59 -6.22 -1.61
C SER A 36 -5.00 -7.57 -1.22
N GLY A 37 -5.81 -8.44 -0.63
CA GLY A 37 -5.43 -9.79 -0.24
C GLY A 37 -6.13 -10.28 1.01
N SER A 38 -5.56 -11.32 1.63
CA SER A 38 -6.09 -11.91 2.86
C SER A 38 -5.55 -11.14 4.06
N TRP A 39 -6.42 -10.71 4.97
CA TRP A 39 -6.03 -10.07 6.22
C TRP A 39 -6.54 -10.91 7.39
N ALA A 40 -5.65 -11.25 8.31
CA ALA A 40 -5.99 -11.83 9.60
C ALA A 40 -5.84 -10.74 10.68
N LEU A 41 -6.89 -10.44 11.43
CA LEU A 41 -6.88 -9.43 12.50
C LEU A 41 -7.31 -10.04 13.83
N ASP A 42 -6.55 -9.80 14.87
CA ASP A 42 -6.88 -10.09 16.26
C ASP A 42 -7.21 -8.78 16.98
N LEU A 43 -8.45 -8.66 17.45
CA LEU A 43 -8.90 -7.59 18.32
C LEU A 43 -8.90 -8.05 19.76
N LYS A 44 -8.29 -7.25 20.64
CA LYS A 44 -8.22 -7.49 22.08
C LYS A 44 -8.79 -6.31 22.86
N GLY A 45 -9.90 -6.55 23.53
CA GLY A 45 -10.50 -5.63 24.50
C GLY A 45 -11.22 -6.40 25.59
N SER A 46 -12.52 -6.20 25.75
CA SER A 46 -13.36 -6.95 26.70
C SER A 46 -13.49 -8.42 26.31
N GLU A 47 -13.49 -8.68 24.99
CA GLU A 47 -13.44 -10.01 24.40
C GLU A 47 -12.36 -10.07 23.33
N SER A 48 -11.76 -11.25 23.16
CA SER A 48 -10.86 -11.51 22.03
C SER A 48 -11.68 -11.94 20.82
N ARG A 49 -11.46 -11.27 19.69
CA ARG A 49 -12.16 -11.54 18.43
C ARG A 49 -11.13 -11.65 17.31
N HIS A 50 -11.24 -12.71 16.53
CA HIS A 50 -10.36 -12.97 15.40
C HIS A 50 -11.13 -12.78 14.09
N PHE A 51 -10.54 -12.12 13.10
CA PHE A 51 -11.15 -11.84 11.81
C PHE A 51 -10.28 -12.38 10.69
N GLU A 52 -10.90 -13.09 9.77
CA GLU A 52 -10.30 -13.54 8.52
C GLU A 52 -11.02 -12.84 7.38
N LEU A 53 -10.34 -11.94 6.68
CA LEU A 53 -10.91 -11.01 5.72
C LEU A 53 -10.27 -11.17 4.34
N GLN A 54 -11.09 -11.08 3.28
CA GLN A 54 -10.66 -10.90 1.91
C GLN A 54 -10.90 -9.45 1.51
N VAL A 55 -9.80 -8.74 1.24
CA VAL A 55 -9.79 -7.30 1.04
C VAL A 55 -9.43 -6.95 -0.40
N LEU A 56 -10.16 -5.99 -0.96
CA LEU A 56 -9.88 -5.31 -2.21
C LEU A 56 -9.58 -3.84 -1.93
N HIS A 57 -8.49 -3.35 -2.49
CA HIS A 57 -8.04 -1.97 -2.40
C HIS A 57 -7.99 -1.35 -3.80
N LYS A 58 -8.68 -0.21 -3.97
CA LYS A 58 -8.67 0.55 -5.23
C LYS A 58 -8.67 2.05 -4.94
N GLY A 59 -7.56 2.71 -5.26
CA GLY A 59 -7.39 4.13 -4.99
C GLY A 59 -7.23 4.36 -3.50
N ASP A 60 -8.18 5.05 -2.87
CA ASP A 60 -8.31 5.22 -1.43
C ASP A 60 -9.34 4.27 -0.81
N LEU A 61 -10.13 3.56 -1.61
CA LEU A 61 -11.26 2.74 -1.14
C LEU A 61 -10.82 1.32 -0.79
N ILE A 62 -11.27 0.85 0.37
CA ILE A 62 -11.18 -0.54 0.82
C ILE A 62 -12.58 -1.14 0.87
N ALA A 63 -12.73 -2.33 0.31
CA ALA A 63 -13.94 -3.14 0.44
C ALA A 63 -13.54 -4.61 0.64
N GLY A 64 -14.40 -5.39 1.30
CA GLY A 64 -14.09 -6.79 1.54
C GLY A 64 -15.20 -7.53 2.26
N LEU A 65 -14.98 -8.82 2.43
CA LEU A 65 -15.86 -9.73 3.16
C LEU A 65 -15.00 -10.68 3.99
N GLY A 66 -15.57 -11.27 5.02
CA GLY A 66 -14.83 -12.20 5.85
C GLY A 66 -15.67 -12.91 6.87
N GLN A 67 -14.98 -13.54 7.82
CA GLN A 67 -15.57 -14.18 8.99
C GLN A 67 -14.92 -13.62 10.26
N MET A 68 -15.74 -13.42 11.28
CA MET A 68 -15.31 -13.15 12.64
C MET A 68 -15.50 -14.41 13.47
N SER A 69 -14.51 -14.76 14.28
CA SER A 69 -14.57 -15.84 15.27
C SER A 69 -14.40 -15.25 16.66
N SER A 70 -15.25 -15.67 17.58
CA SER A 70 -15.26 -15.24 18.99
C SER A 70 -15.64 -16.40 19.89
N ALA A 71 -15.62 -16.20 21.20
CA ALA A 71 -16.12 -17.18 22.17
C ALA A 71 -17.61 -17.55 21.94
N LEU A 72 -18.39 -16.65 21.33
CA LEU A 72 -19.81 -16.83 21.03
C LEU A 72 -20.06 -17.56 19.70
N GLY A 73 -19.00 -17.85 18.93
CA GLY A 73 -19.08 -18.54 17.64
C GLY A 73 -18.52 -17.72 16.48
N SER A 74 -18.81 -18.20 15.27
CA SER A 74 -18.39 -17.58 14.02
C SER A 74 -19.54 -16.81 13.35
N GLN A 75 -19.22 -15.69 12.71
CA GLN A 75 -20.18 -14.80 12.08
C GLN A 75 -19.60 -14.19 10.79
N ALA A 76 -20.43 -14.12 9.75
CA ALA A 76 -20.07 -13.42 8.52
C ALA A 76 -20.03 -11.90 8.71
N VAL A 77 -18.99 -11.28 8.15
CA VAL A 77 -18.77 -9.83 8.24
C VAL A 77 -18.51 -9.21 6.87
N SER A 78 -18.87 -7.95 6.74
CA SER A 78 -18.50 -7.10 5.61
C SER A 78 -17.50 -6.05 6.06
N VAL A 79 -16.60 -5.68 5.14
CA VAL A 79 -15.55 -4.68 5.39
C VAL A 79 -15.71 -3.55 4.38
N ALA A 80 -15.67 -2.33 4.87
CA ALA A 80 -15.55 -1.13 4.05
C ALA A 80 -14.59 -0.17 4.74
N GLY A 81 -13.81 0.60 4.00
CA GLY A 81 -12.83 1.47 4.62
C GLY A 81 -12.14 2.36 3.61
N TYR A 82 -11.13 3.06 4.10
CA TYR A 82 -10.29 3.89 3.26
C TYR A 82 -8.85 3.94 3.75
N VAL A 83 -7.94 4.32 2.86
CA VAL A 83 -6.54 4.57 3.19
C VAL A 83 -6.30 6.07 3.27
N SER A 84 -5.87 6.54 4.45
CA SER A 84 -5.44 7.93 4.64
C SER A 84 -3.92 7.96 4.85
N GLY A 85 -3.17 8.34 3.82
CA GLY A 85 -1.71 8.25 3.85
C GLY A 85 -1.26 6.79 3.90
N ASN A 86 -0.57 6.39 4.98
CA ASN A 86 -0.09 5.02 5.20
C ASN A 86 -0.93 4.24 6.22
N SER A 87 -2.05 4.79 6.68
CA SER A 87 -2.87 4.22 7.74
C SER A 87 -4.26 3.83 7.20
N PRO A 88 -4.53 2.54 6.96
CA PRO A 88 -5.87 2.10 6.61
C PRO A 88 -6.82 2.22 7.81
N ILE A 89 -8.01 2.76 7.56
CA ILE A 89 -9.13 2.77 8.50
C ILE A 89 -10.24 1.93 7.90
N VAL A 90 -10.59 0.85 8.58
CA VAL A 90 -11.62 -0.09 8.12
C VAL A 90 -12.76 -0.18 9.12
N PHE A 91 -13.96 -0.32 8.58
CA PHE A 91 -15.20 -0.60 9.29
C PHE A 91 -15.59 -2.03 8.98
N ILE A 92 -15.69 -2.85 10.01
CA ILE A 92 -16.11 -4.24 9.92
C ILE A 92 -17.48 -4.35 10.55
N THR A 93 -18.47 -4.79 9.78
CA THR A 93 -19.87 -4.87 10.23
C THR A 93 -20.37 -6.31 10.13
N GLY A 94 -21.07 -6.77 11.17
CA GLY A 94 -21.74 -8.06 11.15
C GLY A 94 -22.91 -8.07 10.16
N ILE A 95 -23.04 -9.11 9.34
CA ILE A 95 -24.13 -9.18 8.35
C ILE A 95 -25.50 -9.36 9.04
N ASP A 96 -25.58 -10.21 10.07
CA ASP A 96 -26.84 -10.53 10.76
C ASP A 96 -26.96 -9.90 12.16
N ARG A 97 -25.97 -9.09 12.57
CA ARG A 97 -26.00 -8.38 13.86
C ARG A 97 -25.67 -6.92 13.67
N ALA A 98 -26.44 -6.06 14.33
CA ALA A 98 -26.20 -4.62 14.35
C ALA A 98 -24.99 -4.27 15.22
N GLN A 99 -23.80 -4.58 14.72
CA GLN A 99 -22.52 -4.33 15.36
C GLN A 99 -21.50 -3.85 14.33
N THR A 100 -20.67 -2.89 14.71
CA THR A 100 -19.64 -2.31 13.84
C THR A 100 -18.36 -2.08 14.64
N PHE A 101 -17.25 -2.51 14.06
CA PHE A 101 -15.90 -2.25 14.53
C PHE A 101 -15.28 -1.20 13.62
N ARG A 102 -14.77 -0.11 14.19
CA ARG A 102 -13.87 0.81 13.49
C ARG A 102 -12.45 0.46 13.89
N VAL A 103 -11.66 -0.05 12.96
CA VAL A 103 -10.26 -0.44 13.17
C VAL A 103 -9.36 0.55 12.47
N LYS A 104 -8.50 1.24 13.23
CA LYS A 104 -7.48 2.16 12.70
C LYS A 104 -6.16 1.43 12.75
N LEU A 105 -5.56 1.22 11.59
CA LEU A 105 -4.38 0.40 11.45
C LEU A 105 -3.21 1.23 10.92
N SER A 106 -2.02 0.83 11.32
CA SER A 106 -0.75 1.15 10.69
C SER A 106 -0.15 -0.17 10.19
N HIS A 107 0.52 -0.11 9.05
CA HIS A 107 1.13 -1.29 8.45
C HIS A 107 2.63 -1.09 8.27
N SER A 108 3.37 -2.19 8.41
CA SER A 108 4.80 -2.26 8.12
C SER A 108 5.07 -3.60 7.45
N GLY A 109 5.22 -3.58 6.12
CA GLY A 109 5.22 -4.80 5.31
C GLY A 109 3.89 -5.55 5.44
N SER A 110 3.95 -6.83 5.81
CA SER A 110 2.77 -7.66 6.04
C SER A 110 2.13 -7.46 7.41
N SER A 111 2.78 -6.78 8.35
CA SER A 111 2.28 -6.67 9.73
C SER A 111 1.31 -5.50 9.87
N LEU A 112 0.22 -5.73 10.60
CA LEU A 112 -0.78 -4.74 10.96
C LEU A 112 -0.81 -4.53 12.48
N SER A 113 -0.90 -3.28 12.90
CA SER A 113 -1.10 -2.92 14.31
C SER A 113 -1.93 -1.66 14.44
N GLY A 114 -2.64 -1.51 15.54
CA GLY A 114 -3.40 -0.30 15.82
C GLY A 114 -4.43 -0.50 16.91
N GLU A 115 -5.55 0.19 16.77
CA GLU A 115 -6.61 0.27 17.76
C GLU A 115 -7.97 0.07 17.09
N TYR A 116 -8.95 -0.35 17.89
CA TYR A 116 -10.34 -0.40 17.44
C TYR A 116 -11.29 0.25 18.42
N ASP A 117 -12.42 0.71 17.86
CA ASP A 117 -13.63 1.06 18.59
C ASP A 117 -14.75 0.13 18.13
N PHE A 118 -15.66 -0.20 19.01
CA PHE A 118 -16.76 -1.11 18.78
C PHE A 118 -18.05 -0.51 19.31
N ILE A 119 -19.10 -0.65 18.50
CA ILE A 119 -20.48 -0.36 18.91
C ILE A 119 -21.35 -1.56 18.54
N SER A 120 -22.35 -1.81 19.37
CA SER A 120 -23.38 -2.81 19.13
C SER A 120 -24.71 -2.31 19.66
N ARG A 121 -25.81 -2.87 19.16
CA ARG A 121 -27.13 -2.68 19.76
C ARG A 121 -27.25 -3.36 21.13
N ASP A 122 -26.58 -4.49 21.30
CA ASP A 122 -26.81 -5.40 22.43
C ASP A 122 -25.76 -5.25 23.55
N ALA A 123 -24.69 -4.50 23.29
CA ALA A 123 -23.58 -4.30 24.22
C ALA A 123 -23.16 -2.83 24.25
N GLY A 124 -22.53 -2.41 25.35
CA GLY A 124 -21.94 -1.08 25.47
C GLY A 124 -20.80 -0.85 24.48
N PRO A 125 -20.45 0.42 24.20
CA PRO A 125 -19.29 0.73 23.38
C PRO A 125 -18.01 0.24 24.06
N GLU A 126 -17.07 -0.22 23.24
CA GLU A 126 -15.82 -0.80 23.68
C GLU A 126 -14.68 -0.31 22.80
N SER A 127 -13.47 -0.21 23.33
CA SER A 127 -12.26 0.06 22.54
C SER A 127 -11.14 -0.87 22.99
N GLY A 128 -10.18 -1.11 22.12
CA GLY A 128 -9.06 -1.99 22.41
C GLY A 128 -7.95 -1.92 21.36
N THR A 129 -7.09 -2.93 21.39
CA THR A 129 -5.94 -3.03 20.48
C THR A 129 -6.25 -3.97 19.32
N ALA A 130 -5.66 -3.67 18.17
CA ALA A 130 -5.75 -4.48 16.96
C ALA A 130 -4.34 -4.89 16.53
N THR A 131 -4.14 -6.18 16.27
CA THR A 131 -2.93 -6.72 15.65
C THR A 131 -3.32 -7.61 14.49
N GLY A 132 -2.46 -7.76 13.49
CA GLY A 132 -2.81 -8.63 12.38
C GLY A 132 -1.69 -8.85 11.40
N GLN A 133 -1.98 -9.64 10.37
CA GLN A 133 -1.08 -9.92 9.26
C GLN A 133 -1.84 -9.86 7.94
N MET A 134 -1.15 -9.45 6.88
CA MET A 134 -1.63 -9.39 5.51
C MET A 134 -0.84 -10.35 4.64
N THR A 135 -1.56 -11.13 3.85
CA THR A 135 -1.01 -11.81 2.69
C THR A 135 -1.48 -11.07 1.45
N LEU A 136 -0.61 -10.20 0.93
CA LEU A 136 -0.91 -9.37 -0.23
C LEU A 136 -1.01 -10.23 -1.50
N LEU A 137 -1.99 -9.94 -2.34
CA LEU A 137 -2.01 -10.45 -3.70
C LEU A 137 -0.82 -9.85 -4.44
N ALA A 138 -0.03 -10.70 -5.10
CA ALA A 138 1.13 -10.24 -5.85
C ALA A 138 0.72 -9.09 -6.78
N PRO A 139 1.50 -7.99 -6.84
CA PRO A 139 1.21 -6.92 -7.76
C PRO A 139 1.18 -7.54 -9.17
N THR A 140 0.07 -7.37 -9.88
CA THR A 140 0.06 -7.58 -11.32
C THR A 140 0.99 -6.51 -11.88
N SER A 141 2.26 -6.88 -12.05
CA SER A 141 3.27 -6.08 -12.72
C SER A 141 2.85 -5.95 -14.18
N SER A 142 1.90 -5.07 -14.45
CA SER A 142 1.71 -4.52 -15.78
C SER A 142 2.87 -3.58 -15.97
N ALA A 143 3.98 -4.11 -16.50
CA ALA A 143 5.05 -3.30 -17.02
C ALA A 143 4.43 -2.33 -18.04
N LYS A 144 4.13 -1.11 -17.61
CA LYS A 144 3.72 -0.04 -18.50
C LYS A 144 4.94 0.26 -19.34
N VAL A 145 4.98 -0.31 -20.55
CA VAL A 145 6.00 0.02 -21.55
C VAL A 145 5.91 1.53 -21.78
N LEU A 146 6.81 2.26 -21.13
CA LEU A 146 6.99 3.69 -21.35
C LEU A 146 7.59 3.83 -22.75
N GLY A 147 6.71 4.00 -23.74
CA GLY A 147 7.00 4.49 -25.09
C GLY A 147 8.18 3.83 -25.81
N LYS A 148 7.90 3.02 -26.83
CA LYS A 148 8.88 2.76 -27.89
C LYS A 148 9.13 4.06 -28.68
N GLY A 149 9.98 4.92 -28.16
CA GLY A 149 10.66 5.95 -28.94
C GLY A 149 11.68 5.26 -29.84
N ILE A 150 11.22 4.66 -30.93
CA ILE A 150 12.10 4.18 -31.99
C ILE A 150 12.65 5.43 -32.67
N ASN A 151 13.85 5.84 -32.28
CA ASN A 151 14.64 6.78 -33.07
C ASN A 151 15.14 5.98 -34.30
N PRO A 152 14.69 6.28 -35.54
CA PRO A 152 14.99 5.44 -36.71
C PRO A 152 16.46 5.53 -37.19
N SER A 153 17.39 6.10 -36.40
CA SER A 153 18.79 6.26 -36.78
C SER A 153 19.81 5.55 -35.89
N ALA A 154 19.39 4.64 -34.99
CA ALA A 154 20.32 3.87 -34.17
C ALA A 154 20.61 2.49 -34.80
N THR A 155 21.68 2.45 -35.58
CA THR A 155 22.31 1.24 -36.09
C THR A 155 22.73 0.32 -34.94
N SER A 156 22.27 -0.94 -35.00
CA SER A 156 22.84 -2.14 -34.37
C SER A 156 23.08 -2.18 -32.85
N GLY A 157 22.36 -3.08 -32.18
CA GLY A 157 22.91 -3.86 -31.06
C GLY A 157 22.27 -3.63 -29.69
N ALA A 158 21.35 -4.53 -29.31
CA ALA A 158 21.28 -5.18 -27.99
C ALA A 158 19.92 -5.89 -27.84
N TYR A 159 19.83 -7.12 -28.34
CA TYR A 159 18.88 -8.09 -27.79
C TYR A 159 19.47 -8.59 -26.47
N VAL A 160 18.78 -8.39 -25.35
CA VAL A 160 19.08 -9.12 -24.10
C VAL A 160 17.89 -10.03 -23.83
N GLY A 161 18.08 -11.31 -24.16
CA GLY A 161 17.05 -12.35 -24.09
C GLY A 161 16.63 -12.70 -22.66
N SER A 162 15.34 -12.96 -22.48
CA SER A 162 14.81 -13.68 -21.33
C SER A 162 15.06 -15.18 -21.52
N ALA A 163 16.08 -15.72 -20.88
CA ALA A 163 16.23 -17.17 -20.76
C ALA A 163 15.26 -17.69 -19.70
N THR A 164 14.10 -18.16 -20.13
CA THR A 164 13.24 -19.05 -19.34
C THR A 164 13.95 -20.39 -19.16
N LYS A 165 14.42 -20.69 -17.95
CA LYS A 165 14.84 -22.04 -17.57
C LYS A 165 13.66 -22.72 -16.86
N SER A 166 12.91 -23.52 -17.61
CA SER A 166 12.01 -24.53 -17.06
C SER A 166 12.46 -25.87 -17.63
N ILE A 167 12.91 -26.77 -16.76
CA ILE A 167 13.20 -28.16 -17.12
C ILE A 167 12.26 -28.98 -16.24
N LEU A 168 11.25 -29.55 -16.91
CA LEU A 168 10.66 -30.84 -16.56
C LEU A 168 11.50 -31.92 -17.26
#